data_AF-A0A7C0UBZ2-F1
#
_entry.id   AF-A0A7C0UBZ2-F1
#
_cell.length_a   1.000
_cell.length_b   1.000
_cell.length_c   1.000
_cell.angle_alpha   90.00
_cell.angle_beta   90.00
_cell.angle_gamma   90.00
#
_symmetry.space_group_name_H-M   'P 1'
#
loop_
_entity.id
_entity.type
_entity.pdbx_description
1 polymer ?
#
loop_
_entity_poly.entity_id
_entity_poly.type
_entity_poly.pdbx_seq_one_letter_code
_entity_poly.pdbx_strand_id
1 'polypeptide(L)'
;MTEYLFANNAESTLAADIGGADTNITVDSGDGAKFPSVSGGSGKGFYILVSDTSKSEWMLCTARSGDTLTVTRGGSNSFSAGASVKLVLNATILGSFLQKGVFRTVTSDPDGSLAAEYQGEEVYNSVTQKWWKHCEGTTWKEMT
;
A
#
# COMPACT_ATOMS: atom_id res chain seq x y z
N MET A 1 -0.06 -10.39 -4.52
CA MET A 1 0.25 -9.23 -3.66
C MET A 1 0.39 -8.02 -4.58
N THR A 2 -0.22 -6.89 -4.23
CA THR A 2 -0.13 -5.67 -5.06
C THR A 2 1.20 -4.99 -4.83
N GLU A 3 1.90 -4.61 -5.90
CA GLU A 3 3.04 -3.68 -5.82
C GLU A 3 2.51 -2.25 -5.75
N TYR A 4 2.76 -1.57 -4.63
CA TYR A 4 2.30 -0.19 -4.43
C TYR A 4 3.24 0.82 -5.08
N LEU A 5 2.67 1.70 -5.91
CA LEU A 5 3.38 2.79 -6.57
C LEU A 5 3.17 4.12 -5.84
N PHE A 6 4.16 4.99 -5.92
CA PHE A 6 4.15 6.29 -5.26
C PHE A 6 4.58 7.39 -6.22
N ALA A 7 4.03 8.58 -6.02
CA ALA A 7 4.46 9.80 -6.67
C ALA A 7 4.46 10.94 -5.64
N ASN A 8 5.42 11.85 -5.74
CA ASN A 8 5.46 13.02 -4.86
C ASN A 8 4.38 14.00 -5.29
N ASN A 9 3.66 14.57 -4.31
CA ASN A 9 2.72 15.67 -4.52
C ASN A 9 1.63 15.39 -5.56
N ALA A 10 1.18 14.13 -5.66
CA ALA A 10 0.07 13.77 -6.54
C ALA A 10 -1.27 14.18 -5.91
N GLU A 11 -1.72 15.38 -6.27
CA GLU A 11 -2.95 16.02 -5.80
C GLU A 11 -3.74 16.63 -6.97
N SER A 12 -5.07 16.51 -6.90
CA SER A 12 -6.03 17.04 -7.86
C SER A 12 -7.41 17.22 -7.21
N THR A 13 -8.40 17.64 -7.98
CA THR A 13 -9.83 17.50 -7.68
C THR A 13 -10.53 16.55 -8.65
N LEU A 14 -11.75 16.13 -8.31
CA LEU A 14 -12.66 15.44 -9.22
C LEU A 14 -13.19 16.41 -10.28
N ALA A 15 -13.10 16.03 -11.55
CA ALA A 15 -13.65 16.79 -12.67
C ALA A 15 -15.18 16.62 -12.84
N ALA A 16 -15.76 15.57 -12.23
CA ALA A 16 -17.19 15.26 -12.31
C ALA A 16 -17.68 14.61 -11.01
N ASP A 17 -19.01 14.69 -10.78
CA ASP A 17 -19.66 13.97 -9.69
C ASP A 17 -19.48 12.45 -9.85
N ILE A 18 -19.35 11.74 -8.73
CA ILE A 18 -19.29 10.28 -8.67
C ILE A 18 -20.29 9.77 -7.63
N GLY A 19 -20.99 8.70 -7.97
CA GLY A 19 -21.83 7.91 -7.07
C GLY A 19 -21.03 6.88 -6.28
N GLY A 20 -21.68 6.28 -5.27
CA GLY A 20 -21.07 5.28 -4.39
C GLY A 20 -20.65 3.96 -5.06
N ALA A 21 -21.09 3.70 -6.30
CA ALA A 21 -20.75 2.49 -7.04
C ALA A 21 -19.79 2.76 -8.22
N ASP A 22 -19.44 4.02 -8.48
CA ASP A 22 -18.59 4.36 -9.63
C ASP A 22 -17.16 3.90 -9.39
N THR A 23 -16.63 3.17 -10.37
CA THR A 23 -15.28 2.59 -10.37
C THR A 23 -14.34 3.29 -11.34
N ASN A 24 -14.84 4.27 -12.10
CA ASN A 24 -14.01 5.18 -12.89
C ASN A 24 -14.28 6.59 -12.39
N ILE A 25 -13.22 7.25 -11.94
CA ILE A 25 -13.27 8.65 -11.51
C ILE A 25 -12.36 9.46 -12.42
N THR A 26 -12.74 10.69 -12.73
CA THR A 26 -11.94 11.58 -13.56
C THR A 26 -11.41 12.70 -12.70
N VAL A 27 -10.09 12.87 -12.68
CA VAL A 27 -9.45 14.02 -12.04
C VAL A 27 -9.44 15.21 -13.00
N ASP A 28 -9.15 16.42 -12.51
CA ASP A 28 -9.02 17.62 -13.34
C ASP A 28 -8.11 17.39 -14.55
N SER A 29 -8.39 18.12 -15.64
CA SER A 29 -7.72 17.89 -16.91
C SER A 29 -6.21 18.11 -16.82
N GLY A 30 -5.43 17.11 -17.26
CA GLY A 30 -3.98 17.08 -17.20
C GLY A 30 -3.40 16.59 -15.87
N ASP A 31 -4.19 16.57 -14.79
CA ASP A 31 -3.71 16.18 -13.47
C ASP A 31 -3.52 14.67 -13.32
N GLY A 32 -4.09 13.85 -14.21
CA GLY A 32 -3.82 12.42 -14.25
C GLY A 32 -2.32 12.11 -14.36
N ALA A 33 -1.55 12.99 -15.04
CA ALA A 33 -0.10 12.84 -15.17
C ALA A 33 0.68 12.97 -13.85
N LYS A 34 0.09 13.58 -12.81
CA LYS A 34 0.69 13.67 -11.47
C LYS A 34 0.68 12.33 -10.74
N PHE A 35 -0.24 11.42 -11.10
CA PHE A 35 -0.39 10.12 -10.49
C PHE A 35 0.44 9.04 -11.21
N PRO A 36 0.86 7.96 -10.51
CA PRO A 36 1.59 6.86 -11.13
C PRO A 36 0.90 6.31 -12.38
N SER A 37 1.68 5.89 -13.37
CA SER A 37 1.16 5.16 -14.51
C SER A 37 0.91 3.71 -14.09
N VAL A 38 -0.34 3.26 -14.17
CA VAL A 38 -0.73 1.89 -13.85
C VAL A 38 -1.55 1.32 -15.01
N SER A 39 -1.11 0.18 -15.54
CA SER A 39 -1.90 -0.58 -16.52
C SER A 39 -2.78 -1.60 -15.79
N GLY A 40 -4.04 -1.70 -16.19
CA GLY A 40 -4.97 -2.68 -15.61
C GLY A 40 -4.44 -4.11 -15.69
N GLY A 41 -4.59 -4.88 -14.61
CA GLY A 41 -4.11 -6.26 -14.53
C GLY A 41 -2.60 -6.42 -14.30
N SER A 42 -1.82 -5.34 -14.17
CA SER A 42 -0.37 -5.41 -13.93
C SER A 42 0.04 -5.90 -12.55
N GLY A 43 -0.91 -6.05 -11.61
CA GLY A 43 -0.60 -6.31 -10.20
C GLY A 43 -0.04 -5.10 -9.45
N LYS A 44 -0.02 -3.92 -10.08
CA LYS A 44 0.41 -2.65 -9.49
C LYS A 44 -0.79 -1.79 -9.13
N GLY A 45 -0.62 -0.88 -8.18
CA GLY A 45 -1.66 0.09 -7.83
C GLY A 45 -1.16 1.16 -6.87
N PHE A 46 -1.99 2.17 -6.62
CA PHE A 46 -1.72 3.19 -5.60
C PHE A 46 -3.01 3.58 -4.90
N TYR A 47 -2.93 3.93 -3.63
CA TYR A 47 -4.10 4.42 -2.91
C TYR A 47 -4.27 5.91 -3.11
N ILE A 48 -5.53 6.31 -3.23
CA ILE A 48 -5.95 7.69 -3.17
C ILE A 48 -6.94 7.87 -2.03
N LEU A 49 -6.96 9.08 -1.47
CA LEU A 49 -8.01 9.57 -0.61
C LEU A 49 -8.84 10.57 -1.42
N VAL A 50 -10.13 10.24 -1.60
CA VAL A 50 -11.12 11.19 -2.09
C VAL A 50 -11.83 11.79 -0.89
N SER A 51 -11.91 13.11 -0.80
CA SER A 51 -12.50 13.76 0.37
C SER A 51 -13.13 15.11 0.05
N ASP A 52 -14.21 15.43 0.75
CA ASP A 52 -14.77 16.77 0.85
C ASP A 52 -14.75 17.23 2.33
N THR A 53 -15.51 18.29 2.65
CA THR A 53 -15.57 18.85 4.01
C THR A 53 -16.27 17.94 5.03
N SER A 54 -17.05 16.96 4.59
CA SER A 54 -17.94 16.13 5.41
C SER A 54 -17.53 14.67 5.48
N LYS A 55 -16.84 14.16 4.45
CA LYS A 55 -16.54 12.73 4.31
C LYS A 55 -15.24 12.51 3.55
N SER A 56 -14.69 11.31 3.75
CA SER A 56 -13.51 10.84 3.04
C SER A 56 -13.63 9.35 2.74
N GLU A 57 -13.00 8.91 1.65
CA GLU A 57 -12.98 7.51 1.25
C GLU A 57 -11.63 7.15 0.63
N TRP A 58 -11.03 6.08 1.14
CA TRP A 58 -9.84 5.47 0.56
C TRP A 58 -10.23 4.59 -0.62
N MET A 59 -9.52 4.72 -1.73
CA MET A 59 -9.72 3.89 -2.92
C MET A 59 -8.38 3.39 -3.44
N LEU A 60 -8.35 2.16 -3.94
CA LEU A 60 -7.17 1.60 -4.60
C LEU A 60 -7.31 1.83 -6.11
N CYS A 61 -6.45 2.67 -6.68
CA CYS A 61 -6.34 2.82 -8.12
C CYS A 61 -5.56 1.65 -8.73
N THR A 62 -6.15 0.99 -9.71
CA THR A 62 -5.61 -0.21 -10.38
C THR A 62 -5.38 -0.02 -11.88
N ALA A 63 -5.83 1.10 -12.45
CA ALA A 63 -5.45 1.53 -13.78
C ALA A 63 -5.60 3.05 -13.93
N ARG A 64 -4.81 3.64 -14.83
CA ARG A 64 -4.93 5.04 -15.24
C ARG A 64 -4.91 5.17 -16.75
N SER A 65 -5.84 5.93 -17.30
CA SER A 65 -5.87 6.32 -18.71
C SER A 65 -6.08 7.83 -18.81
N GLY A 66 -5.02 8.57 -19.14
CA GLY A 66 -5.05 10.04 -19.08
C GLY A 66 -5.42 10.51 -17.68
N ASP A 67 -6.55 11.21 -17.58
CA ASP A 67 -7.13 11.78 -16.36
C ASP A 67 -8.17 10.87 -15.69
N THR A 68 -8.47 9.71 -16.28
CA THR A 68 -9.38 8.73 -15.68
C THR A 68 -8.61 7.70 -14.86
N LEU A 69 -9.00 7.56 -13.60
CA LEU A 69 -8.51 6.56 -12.65
C LEU A 69 -9.56 5.45 -12.49
N THR A 70 -9.17 4.20 -12.74
CA THR A 70 -9.98 3.03 -12.42
C THR A 70 -9.66 2.59 -11.00
N VAL A 71 -10.69 2.53 -10.15
CA VAL A 71 -10.55 2.36 -8.71
C VAL A 71 -11.36 1.19 -8.17
N THR A 72 -10.82 0.53 -7.16
CA THR A 72 -11.58 -0.29 -6.22
C THR A 72 -11.92 0.56 -5.00
N ARG A 73 -13.21 0.67 -4.71
CA ARG A 73 -13.73 1.50 -3.62
C ARG A 73 -13.49 0.86 -2.25
N GLY A 74 -13.19 1.69 -1.27
CA GLY A 74 -13.13 1.30 0.15
C GLY A 74 -14.46 1.51 0.88
N GLY A 75 -15.40 2.23 0.28
CA GLY A 75 -16.74 2.46 0.78
C GLY A 75 -17.74 2.71 -0.34
N SER A 76 -18.77 3.50 -0.07
CA SER A 76 -19.84 3.81 -1.03
C SER A 76 -20.28 5.27 -0.97
N ASN A 77 -19.35 6.19 -0.65
CA ASN A 77 -19.67 7.61 -0.59
C ASN A 77 -19.80 8.18 -1.99
N SER A 78 -20.85 8.97 -2.25
CA SER A 78 -20.88 9.83 -3.44
C SER A 78 -20.06 11.09 -3.17
N PHE A 79 -19.41 11.66 -4.19
CA PHE A 79 -18.67 12.92 -4.09
C PHE A 79 -19.05 13.82 -5.26
N SER A 80 -19.09 15.13 -5.03
CA SER A 80 -19.29 16.10 -6.10
C SER A 80 -17.98 16.47 -6.78
N ALA A 81 -18.06 16.99 -8.00
CA ALA A 81 -16.95 17.65 -8.67
C ALA A 81 -16.32 18.71 -7.75
N GLY A 82 -14.99 18.83 -7.80
CA GLY A 82 -14.22 19.66 -6.90
C GLY A 82 -13.81 18.99 -5.59
N ALA A 83 -14.30 17.78 -5.28
CA ALA A 83 -13.77 17.01 -4.14
C ALA A 83 -12.28 16.72 -4.34
N SER A 84 -11.51 16.78 -3.26
CA SER A 84 -10.06 16.58 -3.28
C SER A 84 -9.73 15.12 -3.59
N VAL A 85 -8.71 14.89 -4.42
CA VAL A 85 -8.15 13.58 -4.74
C VAL A 85 -6.65 13.63 -4.50
N LYS A 86 -6.15 12.84 -3.55
CA LYS A 86 -4.71 12.85 -3.19
C LYS A 86 -4.16 11.44 -3.12
N LEU A 87 -2.98 11.21 -3.68
CA LEU A 87 -2.19 10.02 -3.36
C LEU A 87 -1.56 10.26 -2.00
N VAL A 88 -1.98 9.49 -1.01
CA VAL A 88 -1.51 9.59 0.37
C VAL A 88 -1.25 8.21 0.94
N LEU A 89 -0.32 8.13 1.89
CA LEU A 89 -0.04 6.90 2.62
C LEU A 89 -1.16 6.62 3.62
N ASN A 90 -1.59 5.36 3.71
CA ASN A 90 -2.50 4.88 4.74
C ASN A 90 -1.86 3.75 5.55
N ALA A 91 -2.50 3.39 6.67
CA ALA A 91 -2.00 2.34 7.55
C ALA A 91 -1.85 0.98 6.83
N THR A 92 -2.77 0.64 5.92
CA THR A 92 -2.71 -0.61 5.13
C THR A 92 -1.45 -0.68 4.28
N ILE A 93 -1.12 0.40 3.58
CA ILE A 93 0.12 0.52 2.80
C ILE A 93 1.30 0.37 3.74
N LEU A 94 1.37 1.17 4.80
CA LEU A 94 2.51 1.19 5.73
C LEU A 94 2.72 -0.16 6.42
N GLY A 95 1.65 -0.88 6.75
CA GLY A 95 1.72 -2.25 7.28
C GLY A 95 2.19 -3.29 6.27
N SER A 96 2.21 -2.96 4.98
CA SER A 96 2.76 -3.83 3.92
C SER A 96 4.28 -3.66 3.75
N PHE A 97 4.90 -2.66 4.38
CA PHE A 97 6.34 -2.44 4.31
C PHE A 97 7.06 -3.01 5.54
N LEU A 98 8.21 -3.63 5.29
CA LEU A 98 9.16 -3.99 6.34
C LEU A 98 9.81 -2.71 6.89
N GLN A 99 9.78 -2.51 8.20
CA GLN A 99 10.47 -1.41 8.85
C GLN A 99 11.95 -1.77 9.04
N LYS A 100 12.86 -0.88 8.60
CA LYS A 100 14.32 -1.05 8.59
C LYS A 100 14.95 -1.42 9.96
N GLY A 101 14.22 -1.23 11.06
CA GLY A 101 14.69 -1.51 12.43
C GLY A 101 14.29 -2.88 13.01
N VAL A 102 13.56 -3.71 12.26
CA VAL A 102 13.04 -5.02 12.72
C VAL A 102 14.00 -6.16 12.36
N PHE A 103 15.30 -5.91 12.26
CA PHE A 103 16.27 -7.00 12.31
C PHE A 103 16.45 -7.38 13.78
N ARG A 104 15.57 -8.26 14.27
CA ARG A 104 15.67 -8.72 15.66
C ARG A 104 17.00 -9.43 15.84
N THR A 105 17.72 -9.00 16.87
CA THR A 105 18.90 -9.71 17.33
C THR A 105 18.48 -10.63 18.47
N VAL A 106 18.85 -11.89 18.37
CA VAL A 106 18.62 -12.91 19.41
C VAL A 106 19.96 -13.30 20.04
N THR A 107 19.92 -13.81 21.27
CA THR A 107 21.11 -14.32 21.98
C THR A 107 21.10 -15.84 22.12
N SER A 108 20.05 -16.50 21.62
CA SER A 108 19.87 -17.95 21.66
C SER A 108 19.36 -18.47 20.32
N ASP A 109 19.36 -19.79 20.14
CA ASP A 109 18.77 -20.44 18.97
C ASP A 109 17.26 -20.08 18.88
N PRO A 110 16.81 -19.44 17.77
CA PRO A 110 15.42 -19.07 17.59
C PRO A 110 14.54 -20.28 17.21
N ASP A 111 15.10 -21.40 16.73
CA ASP A 111 14.32 -22.55 16.29
C ASP A 111 13.58 -23.22 17.46
N GLY A 112 12.29 -23.46 17.26
CA GLY A 112 11.36 -23.98 18.27
C GLY A 112 11.01 -23.00 19.39
N SER A 113 11.67 -21.84 19.50
CA SER A 113 11.54 -20.92 20.66
C SER A 113 10.93 -19.56 20.29
N LEU A 114 11.21 -19.05 19.10
CA LEU A 114 10.84 -17.70 18.69
C LEU A 114 9.63 -17.74 17.75
N ALA A 115 8.56 -17.02 18.07
CA ALA A 115 7.52 -16.71 17.09
C ALA A 115 7.99 -15.55 16.20
N ALA A 116 7.83 -15.71 14.88
CA ALA A 116 8.15 -14.66 13.94
C ALA A 116 7.10 -13.55 13.94
N GLU A 117 7.53 -12.31 13.73
CA GLU A 117 6.66 -11.15 13.53
C GLU A 117 6.00 -11.18 12.15
N TYR A 118 6.66 -11.81 11.17
CA TYR A 118 6.16 -11.99 9.81
C TYR A 118 6.77 -13.24 9.16
N GLN A 119 6.09 -13.80 8.16
CA GLN A 119 6.59 -14.99 7.45
C GLN A 119 7.89 -14.66 6.70
N GLY A 120 8.93 -15.46 6.95
CA GLY A 120 10.24 -15.27 6.34
C GLY A 120 11.12 -14.21 7.02
N GLU A 121 10.76 -13.79 8.24
CA GLU A 121 11.61 -12.95 9.08
C GLU A 121 13.04 -13.49 9.19
N GLU A 122 14.02 -12.58 9.18
CA GLU A 122 15.44 -12.90 9.36
C GLU A 122 15.94 -12.27 10.67
N VAL A 123 16.57 -13.09 11.51
CA VAL A 123 17.12 -12.67 12.81
C VAL A 123 18.61 -12.97 12.89
N TYR A 124 19.35 -12.09 13.55
CA TYR A 124 20.78 -12.27 13.79
C TYR A 124 21.00 -12.83 15.19
N ASN A 125 21.65 -13.98 15.32
CA ASN A 125 22.10 -14.47 16.60
C ASN A 125 23.45 -13.84 16.94
N SER A 126 23.49 -12.95 17.93
CA SER A 126 24.70 -12.20 18.30
C SER A 126 25.76 -13.05 19.01
N VAL A 127 25.38 -14.21 19.55
CA VAL A 127 26.29 -15.14 20.23
C VAL A 127 26.97 -16.05 19.22
N THR A 128 26.19 -16.64 18.30
CA THR A 128 26.73 -17.55 17.27
C THR A 128 27.20 -16.82 16.01
N GLN A 129 26.90 -15.52 15.90
CA GLN A 129 27.20 -14.65 14.76
C GLN A 129 26.63 -15.14 13.44
N LYS A 130 25.43 -15.73 13.49
CA LYS A 130 24.76 -16.37 12.35
C LYS A 130 23.39 -15.78 12.11
N TRP A 131 22.98 -15.76 10.85
CA TRP A 131 21.64 -15.37 10.45
C TRP A 131 20.72 -16.58 10.40
N TRP A 132 19.46 -16.37 10.76
CA TRP A 132 18.41 -17.38 10.77
C TRP A 132 17.20 -16.84 10.03
N LYS A 133 16.51 -17.70 9.29
CA LYS A 133 15.30 -17.37 8.54
C LYS A 133 14.12 -18.19 9.04
N HIS A 134 13.02 -17.50 9.34
CA HIS A 134 11.77 -18.11 9.71
C HIS A 134 11.19 -18.93 8.55
N CYS A 135 10.67 -20.11 8.86
CA CYS A 135 9.97 -20.97 7.92
C CYS A 135 8.46 -20.90 8.13
N GLU A 136 7.99 -21.34 9.31
CA GLU A 136 6.57 -21.38 9.68
C GLU A 136 6.46 -21.52 11.21
N GLY A 137 5.43 -20.94 11.83
CA GLY A 137 5.21 -21.06 13.28
C GLY A 137 6.41 -20.57 14.09
N THR A 138 7.03 -21.46 14.87
CA THR A 138 8.30 -21.22 15.59
C THR A 138 9.49 -21.93 14.96
N THR A 139 9.37 -22.41 13.73
CA THR A 139 10.46 -23.09 13.02
C THR A 139 11.33 -22.09 12.28
N TRP A 140 12.65 -22.16 12.54
CA TRP A 140 13.68 -21.33 11.93
C TRP A 140 14.78 -22.19 11.34
N LYS A 141 15.44 -21.69 10.30
CA LYS A 141 16.61 -22.34 9.71
C LYS A 141 17.78 -21.39 9.70
N GLU A 142 18.93 -21.88 10.15
CA GLU A 142 20.20 -21.19 9.98
C GLU A 142 20.48 -20.97 8.48
N MET A 143 20.89 -19.76 8.12
CA MET A 143 21.26 -19.40 6.77
C MET A 143 22.73 -19.76 6.54
N THR A 144 23.01 -20.56 5.51
CA THR A 144 24.36 -20.93 5.07
C THR A 144 25.05 -19.82 4.31
#